data_AF-A0A7X9NQF2-F1
#
_entry.id   AF-A0A7X9NQF2-F1
#
_cell.length_a   1.000
_cell.length_b   1.000
_cell.length_c   1.000
_cell.angle_alpha   90.00
_cell.angle_beta   90.00
_cell.angle_gamma   90.00
#
_symmetry.space_group_name_H-M   'P 1'
#
loop_
_entity.id
_entity.type
_entity.pdbx_description
1 polymer ?
#
loop_
_entity_poly.entity_id
_entity_poly.type
_entity_poly.pdbx_seq_one_letter_code
_entity_poly.pdbx_strand_id
1 'polypeptide(L)'
;MVLRRLGAFADRLVRLEGRARAVAWALGVLSSLGVTGGAVGLAVHVRRAGETAASAPEYVTDQTIPADTGATRATLPAWVDWTIIRWAAVALLILVGIRIIARWPMRRPDNHWDRDPRRLFSDTDKRWCYGAAGGRCEWRGPFGRCHNAIREFDHWYPWAKGGATSRTNLVGLCRKHNRRKSDKVPTVWATRRLARARRRYWTGGDGYLRPTGIAPGNEHDDTWMEAPHESEQTAERRAGRDRRPVQHDTGGRRVAARPGHEGRTGGRDGRPDRTGRRPRRERDGA
;
A
#
# COMPACT_ATOMS: atom_id res chain seq x y z
N MET A 1 -17.21 23.45 15.73
CA MET A 1 -17.77 22.41 16.64
C MET A 1 -17.58 20.97 16.11
N VAL A 2 -17.77 20.71 14.81
CA VAL A 2 -17.69 19.35 14.20
C VAL A 2 -16.30 18.69 14.29
N LEU A 3 -15.21 19.45 14.09
CA LEU A 3 -13.84 18.91 14.14
C LEU A 3 -13.43 18.38 15.53
N ARG A 4 -13.92 19.01 16.61
CA ARG A 4 -13.70 18.53 17.99
C ARG A 4 -14.43 17.21 18.27
N ARG A 5 -15.62 17.01 17.71
CA ARG A 5 -16.39 15.75 17.84
C ARG A 5 -15.73 14.61 17.06
N LEU A 6 -15.14 14.89 15.90
CA LEU A 6 -14.40 13.91 15.10
C LEU A 6 -13.09 13.46 15.77
N GLY A 7 -12.36 14.37 16.44
CA GLY A 7 -11.18 14.01 17.23
C GLY A 7 -11.49 13.07 18.40
N ALA A 8 -12.55 13.38 19.16
CA ALA A 8 -12.99 12.53 20.27
C ALA A 8 -13.47 11.14 19.81
N PHE A 9 -14.06 11.05 18.61
CA PHE A 9 -14.48 9.79 18.01
C PHE A 9 -13.27 8.95 17.53
N ALA A 10 -12.29 9.57 16.88
CA ALA A 10 -11.06 8.90 16.45
C ALA A 10 -10.27 8.35 17.63
N ASP A 11 -10.15 9.11 18.72
CA ASP A 11 -9.51 8.67 19.95
C ASP A 11 -10.27 7.52 20.64
N ARG A 12 -11.61 7.50 20.57
CA ARG A 12 -12.40 6.34 21.03
C ARG A 12 -12.12 5.11 20.18
N LEU A 13 -12.01 5.25 18.86
CA LEU A 13 -11.71 4.13 17.97
C LEU A 13 -10.30 3.56 18.18
N VAL A 14 -9.28 4.40 18.37
CA VAL A 14 -7.91 3.94 18.66
C VAL A 14 -7.86 3.23 20.03
N ARG A 15 -8.56 3.75 21.04
CA ARG A 15 -8.69 3.08 22.34
C ARG A 15 -9.45 1.75 22.25
N LEU A 16 -10.47 1.66 21.40
CA LEU A 16 -11.20 0.41 21.13
C LEU A 16 -10.33 -0.61 20.39
N GLU A 17 -9.50 -0.18 19.43
CA GLU A 17 -8.56 -1.06 18.72
C GLU A 17 -7.45 -1.57 19.66
N GLY A 18 -6.97 -0.71 20.57
CA GLY A 18 -6.05 -1.11 21.64
C GLY A 18 -6.65 -2.12 22.60
N ARG A 19 -7.89 -1.89 23.05
CA ARG A 19 -8.65 -2.81 23.92
C ARG A 19 -8.95 -4.14 23.22
N ALA A 20 -9.31 -4.12 21.93
CA ALA A 20 -9.55 -5.32 21.15
C ALA A 20 -8.29 -6.17 20.98
N ARG A 21 -7.12 -5.54 20.80
CA ARG A 21 -5.83 -6.25 20.78
C ARG A 21 -5.47 -6.84 22.14
N ALA A 22 -5.73 -6.11 23.22
CA ALA A 22 -5.51 -6.60 24.59
C ALA A 22 -6.44 -7.78 24.92
N VAL A 23 -7.71 -7.73 24.52
CA VAL A 23 -8.67 -8.84 24.68
C VAL A 23 -8.26 -10.04 23.83
N ALA A 24 -7.85 -9.85 22.58
CA ALA A 24 -7.36 -10.94 21.74
C ALA A 24 -6.07 -11.58 22.30
N TRP A 25 -5.17 -10.79 22.88
CA TRP A 25 -4.00 -11.30 23.60
C TRP A 25 -4.39 -12.07 24.86
N ALA A 26 -5.32 -11.55 25.67
CA ALA A 26 -5.80 -12.20 26.88
C ALA A 26 -6.51 -13.53 26.57
N LEU A 27 -7.33 -13.58 25.51
CA LEU A 27 -7.96 -14.82 25.02
C LEU A 27 -6.92 -15.80 24.45
N GLY A 28 -5.88 -15.29 23.78
CA GLY A 28 -4.73 -16.07 23.34
C GLY A 28 -3.99 -16.72 24.50
N VAL A 29 -3.74 -15.97 25.58
CA VAL A 29 -3.07 -16.47 26.80
C VAL A 29 -3.96 -17.44 27.58
N LEU A 30 -5.26 -17.18 27.69
CA LEU A 30 -6.21 -18.08 28.34
C LEU A 30 -6.39 -19.39 27.56
N SER A 31 -6.35 -19.34 26.22
CA SER A 31 -6.41 -20.55 25.39
C SER A 31 -5.10 -21.35 25.44
N SER A 32 -3.93 -20.71 25.49
CA SER A 32 -2.68 -21.44 25.75
C SER A 32 -2.63 -21.99 27.18
N LEU A 33 -3.15 -21.31 28.21
CA LEU A 33 -3.30 -21.89 29.54
C LEU A 33 -4.24 -23.11 29.54
N GLY A 34 -5.29 -23.12 28.71
CA GLY A 34 -6.16 -24.28 28.51
C GLY A 34 -5.47 -25.46 27.82
N VAL A 35 -4.65 -25.19 26.79
CA VAL A 35 -3.90 -26.24 26.08
C VAL A 35 -2.77 -26.80 26.95
N THR A 36 -1.99 -25.95 27.63
CA THR A 36 -0.91 -26.39 28.51
C THR A 36 -1.46 -27.08 29.76
N GLY A 37 -2.55 -26.57 30.34
CA GLY A 37 -3.24 -27.20 31.47
C GLY A 37 -3.85 -28.57 31.10
N GLY A 38 -4.44 -28.68 29.90
CA GLY A 38 -4.92 -29.97 29.37
C GLY A 38 -3.81 -30.99 29.14
N ALA A 39 -2.66 -30.56 28.60
CA ALA A 39 -1.49 -31.42 28.39
C ALA A 39 -0.87 -31.89 29.73
N VAL A 40 -0.75 -31.01 30.72
CA VAL A 40 -0.26 -31.37 32.07
C VAL A 40 -1.25 -32.31 32.77
N GLY A 41 -2.56 -32.06 32.67
CA GLY A 41 -3.59 -32.94 33.23
C GLY A 41 -3.55 -34.35 32.62
N LEU A 42 -3.39 -34.44 31.30
CA LEU A 42 -3.24 -35.73 30.60
C LEU A 42 -1.95 -36.45 31.02
N ALA A 43 -0.83 -35.74 31.11
CA ALA A 43 0.44 -36.32 31.54
C ALA A 43 0.39 -36.84 32.98
N VAL A 44 -0.25 -36.11 33.91
CA VAL A 44 -0.47 -36.57 35.29
C VAL A 44 -1.37 -37.80 35.33
N HIS A 45 -2.42 -37.84 34.51
CA HIS A 45 -3.32 -38.99 34.44
C HIS A 45 -2.61 -40.24 33.92
N VAL A 46 -1.84 -40.12 32.83
CA VAL A 46 -1.04 -41.23 32.26
C VAL A 46 0.00 -41.72 33.26
N ARG A 47 0.68 -40.82 33.98
CA ARG A 47 1.66 -41.20 35.00
C ARG A 47 1.04 -41.96 36.16
N ARG A 48 -0.10 -41.49 36.69
CA ARG A 48 -0.83 -42.18 37.77
C ARG A 48 -1.33 -43.55 37.34
N ALA A 49 -1.78 -43.70 36.10
CA ALA A 49 -2.18 -44.99 35.52
C ALA A 49 -0.99 -45.96 35.41
N GLY A 50 0.21 -45.46 35.08
CA GLY A 50 1.44 -46.26 35.07
C GLY A 50 1.90 -46.67 36.48
N GLU A 51 1.80 -45.78 37.47
CA GLU A 51 2.17 -46.05 38.86
C GLU A 51 1.25 -47.11 39.51
N THR A 52 -0.04 -47.13 39.17
CA THR A 52 -0.98 -48.18 39.62
C THR A 52 -0.76 -49.52 38.91
N ALA A 53 -0.30 -49.51 37.65
CA ALA A 53 0.08 -50.73 36.94
C ALA A 53 1.40 -51.34 37.46
N ALA A 54 2.30 -50.50 38.00
CA ALA A 54 3.62 -50.94 38.47
C ALA A 54 3.64 -51.45 39.92
N SER A 55 2.64 -51.11 40.75
CA SER A 55 2.64 -51.43 42.18
C SER A 55 1.97 -52.76 42.58
N ALA A 56 1.53 -53.58 41.63
CA ALA A 56 0.94 -54.90 41.92
C ALA A 56 1.20 -55.96 40.83
N PRO A 57 2.46 -56.34 40.54
CA PRO A 57 2.77 -57.36 39.54
C PRO A 57 2.39 -58.79 39.98
N GLU A 58 2.27 -59.06 41.29
CA GLU A 58 2.06 -60.42 41.83
C GLU A 58 0.59 -60.88 41.94
N TYR A 59 -0.40 -60.01 41.73
CA TYR A 59 -1.83 -60.39 41.78
C TYR A 59 -2.49 -60.60 40.41
N VAL A 60 -1.71 -60.60 39.32
CA VAL A 60 -2.22 -60.90 37.97
C VAL A 60 -2.07 -62.40 37.70
N THR A 61 -2.79 -63.22 38.45
CA THR A 61 -3.05 -64.62 38.09
C THR A 61 -4.54 -64.77 37.80
N ASP A 62 -4.84 -65.11 36.55
CA ASP A 62 -6.14 -65.59 36.05
C ASP A 62 -7.41 -64.76 36.36
N GLN A 63 -7.29 -63.45 36.52
CA GLN A 63 -8.43 -62.58 36.25
C GLN A 63 -8.46 -62.32 34.75
N THR A 64 -9.36 -62.99 34.03
CA THR A 64 -9.83 -62.54 32.72
C THR A 64 -10.28 -61.10 32.88
N ILE A 65 -9.41 -60.15 32.53
CA ILE A 65 -9.77 -58.74 32.47
C ILE A 65 -10.95 -58.72 31.50
N PRO A 66 -12.18 -58.40 31.96
CA PRO A 66 -13.28 -58.30 31.03
C PRO A 66 -12.85 -57.26 29.98
N ALA A 67 -13.03 -57.60 28.70
CA ALA A 67 -12.66 -56.72 27.58
C ALA A 67 -13.41 -55.37 27.59
N ASP A 68 -14.23 -55.13 28.62
CA ASP A 68 -14.81 -53.85 29.00
C ASP A 68 -13.95 -53.10 30.03
N THR A 69 -12.63 -53.15 29.93
CA THR A 69 -11.82 -52.07 30.53
C THR A 69 -12.28 -50.81 29.85
N GLY A 70 -13.22 -50.15 30.52
CA GLY A 70 -13.93 -48.98 30.09
C GLY A 70 -12.87 -47.93 29.90
N ALA A 71 -12.30 -47.91 28.69
CA ALA A 71 -11.73 -46.74 28.10
C ALA A 71 -12.82 -45.72 28.31
N THR A 72 -12.64 -44.92 29.35
CA THR A 72 -13.45 -43.76 29.65
C THR A 72 -13.26 -42.92 28.41
N ARG A 73 -14.08 -43.18 27.39
CA ARG A 73 -14.30 -42.27 26.29
C ARG A 73 -14.57 -41.00 27.05
N ALA A 74 -13.63 -40.07 27.01
CA ALA A 74 -13.78 -38.77 27.59
C ALA A 74 -14.93 -38.14 26.80
N THR A 75 -16.14 -38.51 27.17
CA THR A 75 -17.37 -37.97 26.64
C THR A 75 -17.31 -36.55 27.13
N LEU A 76 -17.13 -35.63 26.20
CA LEU A 76 -17.32 -34.21 26.50
C LEU A 76 -18.62 -34.09 27.30
N PRO A 77 -18.65 -33.23 28.32
CA PRO A 77 -19.83 -33.08 29.15
C PRO A 77 -21.08 -32.92 28.30
N ALA A 78 -22.19 -33.55 28.68
CA ALA A 78 -23.43 -33.58 27.86
C ALA A 78 -24.00 -32.18 27.52
N TRP A 79 -23.53 -31.12 28.19
CA TRP A 79 -23.88 -29.72 27.91
C TRP A 79 -23.06 -29.10 26.78
N VAL A 80 -22.02 -29.77 26.28
CA VAL A 80 -21.25 -29.31 25.12
C VAL A 80 -22.05 -29.60 23.87
N ASP A 81 -22.78 -28.59 23.42
CA ASP A 81 -23.50 -28.64 22.18
C ASP A 81 -22.51 -28.62 20.99
N TRP A 82 -22.36 -29.78 20.34
CA TRP A 82 -21.54 -29.92 19.14
C TRP A 82 -21.96 -28.97 18.01
N THR A 83 -23.20 -28.46 18.00
CA THR A 83 -23.62 -27.45 17.03
C THR A 83 -22.86 -26.12 17.24
N ILE A 84 -22.63 -25.70 18.49
CA ILE A 84 -21.86 -24.49 18.81
C ILE A 84 -20.43 -24.63 18.30
N ILE A 85 -19.79 -25.78 18.54
CA ILE A 85 -18.43 -26.05 18.07
C ILE A 85 -18.37 -26.01 16.53
N ARG A 86 -19.32 -26.62 15.83
CA ARG A 86 -19.38 -26.60 14.37
C ARG A 86 -19.52 -25.17 13.84
N TRP A 87 -20.43 -24.36 14.38
CA TRP A 87 -20.62 -22.99 13.94
C TRP A 87 -19.42 -22.10 14.25
N ALA A 88 -18.77 -22.28 15.40
CA ALA A 88 -17.53 -21.59 15.74
C ALA A 88 -16.41 -21.93 14.74
N ALA A 89 -16.27 -23.20 14.37
CA ALA A 89 -15.30 -23.64 13.36
C ALA A 89 -15.60 -23.03 11.98
N VAL A 90 -16.87 -23.02 11.54
CA VAL A 90 -17.28 -22.37 10.28
C VAL A 90 -16.96 -20.86 10.30
N ALA A 91 -17.29 -20.16 11.37
CA ALA A 91 -16.99 -18.73 11.51
C ALA A 91 -15.48 -18.45 11.47
N LEU A 92 -14.67 -19.30 12.11
CA LEU A 92 -13.21 -19.20 12.06
C LEU A 92 -12.68 -19.39 10.63
N LEU A 93 -13.15 -20.42 9.90
CA LEU A 93 -12.76 -20.66 8.51
C LEU A 93 -13.13 -19.48 7.60
N ILE A 94 -14.32 -18.89 7.78
CA ILE A 94 -14.74 -17.69 7.05
C ILE A 94 -13.80 -16.52 7.34
N LEU A 95 -13.46 -16.27 8.61
CA LEU A 95 -12.54 -15.20 9.00
C LEU A 95 -11.14 -15.40 8.43
N VAL A 96 -10.64 -16.65 8.41
CA VAL A 96 -9.36 -17.02 7.79
C VAL A 96 -9.42 -16.81 6.27
N GLY A 97 -10.49 -17.25 5.61
CA GLY A 97 -10.72 -17.04 4.18
C GLY A 97 -10.74 -15.55 3.81
N ILE A 98 -11.49 -14.72 4.55
CA ILE A 98 -11.50 -13.26 4.37
C ILE A 98 -10.11 -12.68 4.56
N ARG A 99 -9.35 -13.12 5.58
CA ARG A 99 -7.98 -12.65 5.85
C ARG A 99 -7.03 -12.99 4.70
N ILE A 100 -7.13 -14.18 4.13
CA ILE A 100 -6.33 -14.62 2.97
C ILE A 100 -6.68 -13.77 1.75
N ILE A 101 -7.98 -13.66 1.41
CA ILE A 101 -8.44 -12.89 0.24
C ILE A 101 -8.10 -11.40 0.37
N ALA A 102 -8.25 -10.79 1.55
CA ALA A 102 -7.93 -9.39 1.78
C ALA A 102 -6.43 -9.08 1.65
N ARG A 103 -5.58 -10.08 1.92
CA ARG A 103 -4.12 -9.97 1.84
C ARG A 103 -3.52 -10.59 0.57
N TRP A 104 -4.36 -11.01 -0.38
CA TRP A 104 -3.91 -11.65 -1.61
C TRP A 104 -3.00 -10.70 -2.42
N PRO A 105 -1.71 -11.03 -2.59
CA PRO A 105 -0.78 -10.19 -3.33
C PRO A 105 -1.18 -10.14 -4.80
N MET A 106 -0.83 -9.05 -5.49
CA MET A 106 -0.91 -9.05 -6.95
C MET A 106 0.01 -10.12 -7.55
N ARG A 107 -0.45 -10.74 -8.64
CA ARG A 107 0.40 -11.60 -9.47
C ARG A 107 1.58 -10.77 -10.00
N ARG A 108 2.73 -11.44 -10.15
CA ARG A 108 3.90 -10.87 -10.82
C ARG A 108 3.50 -10.37 -12.23
N PRO A 109 3.87 -9.13 -12.62
CA PRO A 109 3.64 -8.64 -13.96
C PRO A 109 4.38 -9.49 -14.98
N ASP A 110 3.75 -9.71 -16.14
CA ASP A 110 4.33 -10.48 -17.23
C ASP A 110 5.23 -9.57 -18.09
N ASN A 111 6.45 -9.38 -17.62
CA ASN A 111 7.49 -8.67 -18.34
C ASN A 111 8.55 -9.70 -18.77
N HIS A 112 9.17 -9.51 -19.94
CA HIS A 112 10.20 -10.43 -20.46
C HIS A 112 11.53 -10.39 -19.70
N TRP A 113 11.64 -9.55 -18.66
CA TRP A 113 12.80 -9.43 -17.79
C TRP A 113 12.44 -9.73 -16.35
N ASP A 114 13.40 -10.27 -15.59
CA ASP A 114 13.21 -10.48 -14.17
C ASP A 114 13.20 -9.17 -13.37
N ARG A 115 14.01 -8.22 -13.81
CA ARG A 115 14.12 -6.85 -13.28
C ARG A 115 14.33 -5.91 -14.45
N ASP A 116 13.57 -4.82 -14.47
CA ASP A 116 13.69 -3.81 -15.53
C ASP A 116 15.12 -3.23 -15.53
N PRO A 117 15.85 -3.20 -16.66
CA PRO A 117 17.17 -2.58 -16.72
C PRO A 117 17.16 -1.11 -16.27
N ARG A 118 16.05 -0.41 -16.47
CA ARG A 118 15.85 0.94 -15.94
C ARG A 118 15.23 0.87 -14.56
N ARG A 119 15.94 1.37 -13.54
CA ARG A 119 15.39 1.50 -12.18
C ARG A 119 14.78 2.86 -11.89
N LEU A 120 15.39 3.94 -12.39
CA LEU A 120 15.01 5.30 -12.02
C LEU A 120 13.99 5.87 -13.01
N PHE A 121 12.96 6.52 -12.48
CA PHE A 121 12.03 7.32 -13.26
C PHE A 121 12.71 8.61 -13.76
N SER A 122 12.35 9.04 -14.97
CA SER A 122 12.80 10.34 -15.50
C SER A 122 12.15 11.49 -14.73
N ASP A 123 12.76 12.68 -14.77
CA ASP A 123 12.17 13.87 -14.13
C ASP A 123 10.89 14.33 -14.84
N THR A 124 10.73 13.99 -16.12
CA THR A 124 9.47 14.19 -16.85
C THR A 124 8.36 13.30 -16.30
N ASP A 125 8.64 12.02 -16.01
CA ASP A 125 7.64 11.11 -15.42
C ASP A 125 7.27 11.53 -14.00
N LYS A 126 8.26 11.97 -13.20
CA LYS A 126 8.03 12.49 -11.85
C LYS A 126 7.15 13.74 -11.87
N ARG A 127 7.46 14.71 -12.75
CA ARG A 127 6.65 15.93 -12.92
C ARG A 127 5.23 15.61 -13.39
N TRP A 128 5.09 14.70 -14.35
CA TRP A 128 3.79 14.21 -14.82
C TRP A 128 2.98 13.59 -13.68
N CYS A 129 3.56 12.67 -12.91
CA CYS A 129 2.89 12.03 -11.78
C CYS A 129 2.51 13.05 -10.70
N TYR A 130 3.40 14.01 -10.41
CA TYR A 130 3.11 15.08 -9.46
C TYR A 130 1.89 15.90 -9.88
N GLY A 131 1.84 16.33 -11.15
CA GLY A 131 0.71 17.07 -11.73
C GLY A 131 -0.57 16.23 -11.74
N ALA A 132 -0.51 15.01 -12.26
CA ALA A 132 -1.64 14.08 -12.35
C ALA A 132 -2.26 13.76 -10.99
N ALA A 133 -1.43 13.67 -9.94
CA ALA A 133 -1.86 13.43 -8.58
C ALA A 133 -2.32 14.71 -7.85
N GLY A 134 -2.20 15.90 -8.44
CA GLY A 134 -2.47 17.18 -7.78
C GLY A 134 -1.51 17.46 -6.62
N GLY A 135 -0.25 17.05 -6.74
CA GLY A 135 0.82 17.26 -5.77
C GLY A 135 0.67 16.53 -4.43
N ARG A 136 -0.35 15.67 -4.28
CA ARG A 136 -0.70 15.01 -3.01
C ARG A 136 -0.31 13.54 -2.99
N CYS A 137 0.01 13.02 -1.80
CA CYS A 137 0.33 11.62 -1.61
C CYS A 137 -0.82 10.71 -2.04
N GLU A 138 -0.52 9.66 -2.81
CA GLU A 138 -1.51 8.72 -3.35
C GLU A 138 -1.93 7.62 -2.37
N TRP A 139 -1.24 7.50 -1.24
CA TRP A 139 -1.61 6.52 -0.21
C TRP A 139 -3.03 6.78 0.32
N ARG A 140 -3.79 5.69 0.49
CA ARG A 140 -5.18 5.73 0.95
C ARG A 140 -5.38 4.88 2.20
N GLY A 141 -5.81 5.55 3.26
CA GLY A 141 -6.24 4.94 4.51
C GLY A 141 -7.74 4.66 4.54
N PRO A 142 -8.27 4.19 5.69
CA PRO A 142 -9.71 4.01 5.88
C PRO A 142 -10.50 5.32 5.70
N PHE A 143 -9.94 6.46 6.14
CA PHE A 143 -10.59 7.77 6.10
C PHE A 143 -10.31 8.59 4.83
N GLY A 144 -9.72 7.97 3.80
CA GLY A 144 -9.45 8.65 2.53
C GLY A 144 -7.97 8.82 2.22
N ARG A 145 -7.69 9.74 1.29
CA ARG A 145 -6.36 9.98 0.72
C ARG A 145 -5.53 10.83 1.68
N CYS A 146 -4.24 10.52 1.78
CA CYS A 146 -3.31 11.34 2.55
C CYS A 146 -3.29 12.81 2.05
N HIS A 147 -3.25 13.77 2.97
CA HIS A 147 -3.20 15.20 2.65
C HIS A 147 -1.78 15.72 2.41
N ASN A 148 -0.75 14.97 2.80
CA ASN A 148 0.64 15.39 2.68
C ASN A 148 1.06 15.47 1.20
N ALA A 149 1.98 16.37 0.89
CA ALA A 149 2.58 16.48 -0.43
C ALA A 149 3.38 15.22 -0.82
N ILE A 150 3.47 14.97 -2.13
CA ILE A 150 4.39 13.99 -2.69
C ILE A 150 5.82 14.45 -2.39
N ARG A 151 6.66 13.53 -1.92
CA ARG A 151 8.08 13.75 -1.64
C ARG A 151 8.97 12.74 -2.33
N GLU A 152 8.44 11.54 -2.58
CA GLU A 152 9.17 10.41 -3.13
C GLU A 152 8.29 9.73 -4.18
N PHE A 153 8.94 9.21 -5.22
CA PHE A 153 8.31 8.47 -6.30
C PHE A 153 8.80 7.03 -6.23
N ASP A 154 7.86 6.10 -6.34
CA ASP A 154 8.13 4.68 -6.15
C ASP A 154 7.36 3.84 -7.17
N HIS A 155 7.78 2.60 -7.33
CA HIS A 155 7.09 1.61 -8.13
C HIS A 155 5.96 1.00 -7.33
N TRP A 156 4.72 1.07 -7.82
CA TRP A 156 3.58 0.43 -7.17
C TRP A 156 3.83 -1.08 -6.99
N TYR A 157 4.09 -1.79 -8.08
CA TYR A 157 4.70 -3.13 -8.04
C TYR A 157 6.23 -2.99 -7.95
N PRO A 158 6.90 -3.54 -6.91
CA PRO A 158 8.33 -3.32 -6.67
C PRO A 158 9.23 -3.69 -7.86
N TRP A 159 10.13 -2.78 -8.22
CA TRP A 159 11.13 -3.01 -9.29
C TRP A 159 11.93 -4.30 -9.08
N ALA A 160 12.39 -4.55 -7.84
CA ALA A 160 13.18 -5.73 -7.48
C ALA A 160 12.43 -7.06 -7.67
N LYS A 161 11.10 -7.03 -7.87
CA LYS A 161 10.23 -8.20 -8.06
C LYS A 161 9.67 -8.27 -9.50
N GLY A 162 10.24 -7.50 -10.43
CA GLY A 162 9.85 -7.49 -11.84
C GLY A 162 8.85 -6.41 -12.23
N GLY A 163 8.62 -5.39 -11.39
CA GLY A 163 7.83 -4.23 -11.77
C GLY A 163 8.57 -3.32 -12.76
N ALA A 164 7.93 -2.97 -13.87
CA ALA A 164 8.49 -2.06 -14.86
C ALA A 164 8.60 -0.61 -14.33
N THR A 165 9.62 0.12 -14.75
CA THR A 165 9.77 1.56 -14.60
C THR A 165 8.97 2.23 -15.70
N SER A 166 7.65 2.33 -15.49
CA SER A 166 6.69 2.93 -16.40
C SER A 166 5.75 3.88 -15.67
N ARG A 167 5.10 4.78 -16.41
CA ARG A 167 4.09 5.70 -15.85
C ARG A 167 2.89 4.96 -15.24
N THR A 168 2.53 3.80 -15.78
CA THR A 168 1.47 2.96 -15.22
C THR A 168 1.88 2.42 -13.85
N ASN A 169 3.15 2.06 -13.65
CA ASN A 169 3.65 1.57 -12.34
C ASN A 169 4.08 2.68 -11.37
N LEU A 170 4.11 3.94 -11.79
CA LEU A 170 4.58 5.06 -10.99
C LEU A 170 3.54 5.50 -9.94
N VAL A 171 3.98 5.71 -8.70
CA VAL A 171 3.17 6.29 -7.62
C VAL A 171 3.94 7.37 -6.86
N GLY A 172 3.26 8.49 -6.58
CA GLY A 172 3.76 9.59 -5.75
C GLY A 172 3.35 9.45 -4.29
N LEU A 173 4.32 9.36 -3.38
CA LEU A 173 4.09 9.15 -1.95
C LEU A 173 4.78 10.22 -1.09
N CYS A 174 4.25 10.43 0.11
CA CYS A 174 4.98 11.16 1.15
C CYS A 174 5.95 10.20 1.86
N ARG A 175 7.02 10.72 2.47
CA ARG A 175 8.09 9.92 3.11
C ARG A 175 7.57 8.83 4.05
N LYS A 176 6.57 9.17 4.89
CA LYS A 176 5.95 8.22 5.84
C LYS A 176 5.32 7.03 5.12
N HIS A 177 4.53 7.29 4.07
CA HIS A 177 3.82 6.22 3.36
C HIS A 177 4.71 5.46 2.40
N ASN A 178 5.74 6.10 1.83
CA ASN A 178 6.76 5.42 1.06
C ASN A 178 7.51 4.40 1.92
N ARG A 179 7.98 4.80 3.12
CA ARG A 179 8.60 3.86 4.09
C ARG A 179 7.66 2.74 4.52
N ARG A 180 6.37 3.03 4.72
CA ARG A 180 5.37 2.01 5.08
C ARG A 180 5.16 0.99 3.95
N LYS A 181 5.10 1.46 2.70
CA LYS A 181 4.97 0.62 1.51
C LYS A 181 6.23 -0.23 1.34
N SER A 182 7.40 0.40 1.33
CA SER A 182 8.70 -0.26 1.12
C SER A 182 8.64 -1.17 -0.13
N ASP A 183 9.31 -2.32 -0.09
CA ASP A 183 9.39 -3.32 -1.14
C ASP A 183 8.19 -4.30 -1.18
N LYS A 184 7.11 -4.02 -0.44
CA LYS A 184 5.96 -4.92 -0.34
C LYS A 184 5.20 -4.94 -1.65
N VAL A 185 4.86 -6.14 -2.11
CA VAL A 185 3.93 -6.33 -3.24
C VAL A 185 2.54 -5.89 -2.78
N PRO A 186 1.90 -4.92 -3.45
CA PRO A 186 0.56 -4.51 -3.08
C PRO A 186 -0.45 -5.64 -3.29
N THR A 187 -1.53 -5.62 -2.52
CA THR A 187 -2.62 -6.57 -2.69
C THR A 187 -3.53 -6.15 -3.85
N VAL A 188 -4.27 -7.11 -4.41
CA VAL A 188 -5.28 -6.83 -5.46
C VAL A 188 -6.26 -5.74 -5.00
N TRP A 189 -6.67 -5.80 -3.73
CA TRP A 189 -7.56 -4.80 -3.12
C TRP A 189 -6.92 -3.42 -2.96
N ALA A 190 -5.65 -3.35 -2.56
CA ALA A 190 -4.93 -2.09 -2.48
C ALA A 190 -4.87 -1.41 -3.85
N THR A 191 -4.59 -2.17 -4.91
CA THR A 191 -4.53 -1.69 -6.30
C THR A 191 -5.90 -1.22 -6.79
N ARG A 192 -6.94 -2.03 -6.56
CA ARG A 192 -8.34 -1.63 -6.88
C ARG A 192 -8.75 -0.36 -6.14
N ARG A 193 -8.39 -0.23 -4.86
CA ARG A 193 -8.67 0.97 -4.06
C ARG A 193 -7.93 2.20 -4.57
N LEU A 194 -6.68 2.06 -5.00
CA LEU A 194 -5.91 3.15 -5.60
C LEU A 194 -6.53 3.56 -6.95
N ALA A 195 -6.83 2.59 -7.82
CA ALA A 195 -7.44 2.86 -9.12
C ALA A 195 -8.80 3.57 -9.00
N ARG A 196 -9.67 3.08 -8.11
CA ARG A 196 -10.96 3.74 -7.81
C ARG A 196 -10.77 5.14 -7.23
N ALA A 197 -9.70 5.36 -6.45
CA ALA A 197 -9.42 6.68 -5.90
C ALA A 197 -8.91 7.65 -6.97
N ARG A 198 -8.02 7.18 -7.86
CA ARG A 198 -7.48 7.97 -8.99
C ARG A 198 -8.61 8.51 -9.87
N ARG A 199 -9.70 7.75 -10.10
CA ARG A 199 -10.89 8.25 -10.84
C ARG A 199 -11.48 9.58 -10.34
N ARG A 200 -11.19 9.99 -9.09
CA ARG A 200 -11.71 11.24 -8.50
C ARG A 200 -10.78 12.44 -8.62
N TYR A 201 -9.48 12.21 -8.84
CA TYR A 201 -8.47 13.27 -8.73
C TYR A 201 -7.37 13.19 -9.78
N TRP A 202 -7.29 12.09 -10.52
CA TRP A 202 -6.21 11.83 -11.45
C TRP A 202 -6.49 12.49 -12.79
N THR A 203 -5.58 13.35 -13.24
CA THR A 203 -5.72 14.07 -14.53
C THR A 203 -4.80 13.52 -15.62
N GLY A 204 -4.00 12.49 -15.32
CA GLY A 204 -3.02 11.92 -16.25
C GLY A 204 -3.57 10.97 -17.32
N GLY A 205 -4.90 10.86 -17.47
CA GLY A 205 -5.56 9.95 -18.40
C GLY A 205 -5.95 8.59 -17.79
N ASP A 206 -6.98 7.96 -18.38
CA ASP A 206 -7.64 6.78 -17.84
C ASP A 206 -6.77 5.50 -17.88
N GLY A 207 -5.90 5.37 -18.88
CA GLY A 207 -4.95 4.25 -19.01
C GLY A 207 -3.97 4.13 -17.82
N TYR A 208 -3.78 5.20 -17.04
CA TYR A 208 -2.86 5.23 -15.90
C TYR A 208 -3.57 5.10 -14.54
N LEU A 209 -4.88 4.90 -14.53
CA LEU A 209 -5.65 4.76 -13.28
C LEU A 209 -5.25 3.50 -12.52
N ARG A 210 -5.02 2.39 -13.21
CA ARG A 210 -4.68 1.12 -12.60
C ARG A 210 -3.19 0.85 -12.72
N PRO A 211 -2.43 0.86 -11.61
CA PRO A 211 -1.04 0.49 -11.68
C PRO A 211 -0.87 -1.02 -11.84
N THR A 212 -0.28 -1.44 -12.96
CA THR A 212 -0.11 -2.84 -13.36
C THR A 212 1.30 -3.37 -13.13
N GLY A 213 2.33 -2.52 -13.22
CA GLY A 213 3.72 -2.97 -13.21
C GLY A 213 4.22 -3.54 -14.53
N ILE A 214 3.39 -3.46 -15.57
CA ILE A 214 3.68 -3.91 -16.93
C ILE A 214 4.38 -2.76 -17.68
N ALA A 215 5.33 -3.08 -18.55
CA ALA A 215 5.95 -2.10 -19.42
C ALA A 215 4.95 -1.52 -20.44
N PRO A 216 5.22 -0.34 -21.02
CA PRO A 216 4.53 0.06 -22.24
C PRO A 216 5.06 -0.79 -23.41
N GLY A 217 4.16 -1.40 -24.19
CA GLY A 217 4.51 -2.21 -25.38
C GLY A 217 4.42 -3.74 -25.22
N ASN A 218 4.18 -4.25 -24.02
CA ASN A 218 3.78 -5.66 -23.78
C ASN A 218 2.30 -5.81 -23.40
N GLU A 219 1.53 -4.73 -23.45
CA GLU A 219 0.09 -4.85 -23.69
C GLU A 219 -0.04 -5.40 -25.10
N HIS A 220 -0.49 -6.66 -25.24
CA HIS A 220 -1.00 -7.12 -26.52
C HIS A 220 -2.00 -6.06 -27.01
N ASP A 221 -1.65 -5.58 -28.19
CA ASP A 221 -2.30 -4.56 -28.98
C ASP A 221 -3.79 -4.86 -29.16
N ASP A 222 -4.61 -4.36 -28.24
CA ASP A 222 -6.04 -4.22 -28.42
C ASP A 222 -6.43 -2.93 -27.70
N THR A 223 -6.66 -1.87 -28.47
CA THR A 223 -7.06 -0.52 -28.01
C THR A 223 -6.03 0.21 -27.17
N TRP A 224 -5.29 1.15 -27.77
CA TRP A 224 -5.50 2.58 -27.54
C TRP A 224 -4.84 3.38 -28.67
N MET A 225 -5.68 4.12 -29.40
CA MET A 225 -5.30 5.05 -30.45
C MET A 225 -4.08 5.87 -30.09
N GLU A 226 -3.18 5.97 -31.05
CA GLU A 226 -2.22 7.04 -31.20
C GLU A 226 -2.90 8.38 -30.88
N ALA A 227 -2.67 8.90 -29.68
CA ALA A 227 -2.70 10.34 -29.51
C ALA A 227 -1.60 10.85 -30.46
N PRO A 228 -1.92 11.66 -31.48
CA PRO A 228 -0.91 12.09 -32.41
C PRO A 228 0.11 12.88 -31.62
N HIS A 229 1.32 12.31 -31.52
CA HIS A 229 2.52 13.07 -31.29
C HIS A 229 2.64 13.98 -32.52
N GLU A 230 1.92 15.11 -32.54
CA GLU A 230 2.35 16.27 -33.29
C GLU A 230 3.70 16.66 -32.72
N SER A 231 4.75 16.06 -33.30
CA SER A 231 6.10 16.52 -33.14
C SER A 231 6.11 18.02 -33.43
N GLU A 232 6.81 18.80 -32.60
CA GLU A 232 6.97 20.25 -32.78
C GLU A 232 7.45 20.60 -34.21
N GLN A 233 8.06 19.65 -34.93
CA GLN A 233 8.44 19.78 -36.34
C GLN A 233 7.26 19.98 -37.32
N THR A 234 6.07 19.46 -37.00
CA THR A 234 4.85 19.63 -37.83
C THR A 234 4.22 21.01 -37.63
N ALA A 235 4.31 21.57 -36.42
CA ALA A 235 3.86 22.93 -36.13
C ALA A 235 4.78 23.98 -36.79
N GLU A 236 6.10 23.77 -36.78
CA GLU A 236 7.05 24.64 -37.50
C GLU A 236 6.87 24.57 -39.03
N ARG A 237 6.55 23.39 -39.58
CA ARG A 237 6.24 23.25 -41.02
C ARG A 237 4.94 23.94 -41.43
N ARG A 238 3.93 24.04 -40.55
CA ARG A 238 2.72 24.83 -40.81
C ARG A 238 2.97 26.34 -40.66
N ALA A 239 3.77 26.77 -39.69
CA ALA A 239 4.13 28.18 -39.52
C ALA A 239 5.03 28.73 -40.65
N GLY A 240 5.76 27.86 -41.35
CA GLY A 240 6.64 28.24 -42.46
C GLY A 240 5.97 28.38 -43.83
N ARG A 241 4.76 27.84 -44.04
CA ARG A 241 4.15 27.76 -45.38
C ARG A 241 3.23 28.92 -45.75
N ASP A 242 2.85 29.77 -44.80
CA ASP A 242 1.87 30.86 -45.01
C ASP A 242 2.46 32.27 -45.11
N ARG A 243 3.79 32.41 -45.26
CA ARG A 243 4.38 33.71 -45.62
C ARG A 243 4.30 33.94 -47.13
N ARG A 244 3.09 34.20 -47.64
CA ARG A 244 2.96 34.97 -48.90
C ARG A 244 3.41 36.41 -48.62
N PRO A 245 4.27 37.01 -49.45
CA PRO A 245 4.61 38.42 -49.34
C PRO A 245 3.35 39.24 -49.65
N VAL A 246 2.85 39.94 -48.64
CA VAL A 246 1.85 41.00 -48.83
C VAL A 246 2.56 42.13 -49.57
N GLN A 247 2.15 42.38 -50.81
CA GLN A 247 2.59 43.56 -51.57
C GLN A 247 2.13 44.81 -50.83
N HIS A 248 3.09 45.68 -50.51
CA HIS A 248 2.86 47.01 -49.97
C HIS A 248 2.25 47.90 -51.06
N ASP A 249 1.02 48.37 -50.84
CA ASP A 249 0.49 49.53 -51.54
C ASP A 249 0.87 50.81 -50.76
N THR A 250 1.59 51.70 -51.43
CA THR A 250 2.10 52.96 -50.92
C THR A 250 1.02 54.05 -51.00
N GLY A 251 0.15 54.13 -50.00
CA GLY A 251 -0.80 55.21 -49.82
C GLY A 251 -0.42 56.12 -48.65
N GLY A 252 0.26 57.24 -48.93
CA GLY A 252 0.77 58.15 -47.92
C GLY A 252 -0.29 58.88 -47.09
N ARG A 253 0.03 59.12 -45.81
CA ARG A 253 -0.43 60.32 -45.10
C ARG A 253 0.54 60.69 -43.98
N ARG A 254 1.19 61.83 -44.17
CA ARG A 254 1.98 62.56 -43.15
C ARG A 254 1.03 63.08 -42.08
N VAL A 255 1.29 62.83 -40.79
CA VAL A 255 1.00 63.80 -39.71
C VAL A 255 2.00 63.63 -38.55
N ALA A 256 2.73 64.71 -38.34
CA ALA A 256 3.29 65.30 -37.11
C ALA A 256 3.89 64.43 -35.98
N ALA A 257 5.14 64.79 -35.70
CA ALA A 257 5.91 64.53 -34.49
C ALA A 257 5.27 65.08 -33.20
N ARG A 258 5.55 64.42 -32.07
CA ARG A 258 6.00 65.09 -30.84
C ARG A 258 6.80 64.16 -29.92
N PRO A 259 7.75 64.69 -29.12
CA PRO A 259 8.82 63.92 -28.48
C PRO A 259 8.61 63.70 -26.97
N GLY A 260 9.41 62.78 -26.44
CA GLY A 260 9.99 62.88 -25.10
C GLY A 260 9.27 62.15 -23.97
N HIS A 261 9.90 61.08 -23.44
CA HIS A 261 10.30 61.09 -22.04
C HIS A 261 11.31 59.98 -21.73
N GLU A 262 12.51 60.41 -21.34
CA GLU A 262 13.49 59.61 -20.61
C GLU A 262 12.94 59.26 -19.21
N GLY A 263 13.27 58.07 -18.72
CA GLY A 263 12.75 57.55 -17.45
C GLY A 263 13.55 56.37 -16.90
N ARG A 264 14.80 56.67 -16.54
CA ARG A 264 15.76 55.92 -15.71
C ARG A 264 15.13 55.32 -14.44
N THR A 265 15.48 54.07 -14.07
CA THR A 265 15.75 53.54 -12.70
C THR A 265 16.08 52.03 -12.83
N GLY A 266 17.27 51.55 -12.43
CA GLY A 266 17.66 51.25 -11.05
C GLY A 266 17.08 49.87 -10.67
N GLY A 267 17.81 48.75 -10.74
CA GLY A 267 18.96 48.42 -9.90
C GLY A 267 18.49 47.71 -8.62
N ARG A 268 18.74 46.40 -8.49
CA ARG A 268 19.11 45.71 -7.23
C ARG A 268 19.27 44.20 -7.43
N ASP A 269 20.53 43.81 -7.49
CA ASP A 269 21.01 42.49 -7.11
C ASP A 269 20.84 42.31 -5.59
N GLY A 270 20.30 41.15 -5.19
CA GLY A 270 20.05 40.81 -3.80
C GLY A 270 20.02 39.31 -3.60
N ARG A 271 21.20 38.69 -3.64
CA ARG A 271 21.42 37.27 -3.36
C ARG A 271 21.91 37.13 -1.90
N PRO A 272 21.13 36.55 -0.98
CA PRO A 272 21.66 36.21 0.33
C PRO A 272 22.27 34.80 0.33
N ASP A 273 23.52 34.80 0.76
CA ASP A 273 24.37 33.67 1.08
C ASP A 273 23.72 32.74 2.15
N ARG A 274 23.83 31.42 1.97
CA ARG A 274 23.33 30.41 2.91
C ARG A 274 24.46 29.44 3.24
N THR A 275 25.38 29.85 4.10
CA THR A 275 26.32 28.96 4.77
C THR A 275 26.02 28.91 6.26
N GLY A 276 25.17 27.94 6.65
CA GLY A 276 24.85 27.64 8.04
C GLY A 276 25.08 26.15 8.33
N ARG A 277 26.35 25.72 8.35
CA ARG A 277 26.77 24.42 8.87
C ARG A 277 26.64 24.46 10.40
N ARG A 278 25.80 23.60 10.99
CA ARG A 278 25.88 23.27 12.43
C ARG A 278 26.69 21.98 12.62
N PRO A 279 27.61 21.92 13.59
CA PRO A 279 28.35 20.70 13.89
C PRO A 279 27.48 19.66 14.61
N ARG A 280 27.77 18.40 14.28
CA ARG A 280 27.21 17.17 14.83
C ARG A 280 27.82 16.95 16.21
N ARG A 281 26.98 16.90 17.26
CA ARG A 281 27.41 16.42 18.58
C ARG A 281 27.59 14.91 18.50
N GLU A 282 28.83 14.47 18.75
CA GLU A 282 29.17 13.12 19.19
C GLU A 282 28.45 12.83 20.53
N ARG A 283 27.98 11.59 20.66
CA ARG A 283 27.63 10.99 21.95
C ARG A 283 28.47 9.72 22.05
N ASP A 284 29.52 9.82 22.84
CA ASP A 284 30.06 8.73 23.65
C ASP A 284 28.91 8.23 24.57
N GLY A 285 28.71 6.95 24.84
CA GLY A 285 29.72 5.95 25.15
C GLY A 285 29.74 5.78 26.68
N ALA A 286 28.72 5.10 27.22
CA ALA A 286 28.68 4.43 28.52
C ALA A 286 27.45 3.51 28.57
#